data_AF-A0A6J2W3P5-F1
#
_entry.id   AF-A0A6J2W3P5-F1
#
_cell.length_a   1.000
_cell.length_b   1.000
_cell.length_c   1.000
_cell.angle_alpha   90.00
_cell.angle_beta   90.00
_cell.angle_gamma   90.00
#
_symmetry.space_group_name_H-M   'P 1'
#
loop_
_entity.id
_entity.type
_entity.pdbx_description
1 polymer ?
#
loop_
_entity_poly.entity_id
_entity_poly.type
_entity_poly.pdbx_seq_one_letter_code
_entity_poly.pdbx_strand_id
1 'polypeptide(L)'
;MRPRHAYDKVFEKSQAPSGGWAVIMCPSRIVHSMKHNIRAESSCGFADLMLKNMSFKVGQTLTVTGVPKADATKFSINVGHSEGELALHMNPRFEANRDHRILALNSYQGGKWGEHVAYGVFPFNQGEEFKVKITFTSEEFHITLPDGSEIRFPNRFHAEKYRYLLFDGEAKIQGIEIK
;
A
#
# COMPACT_ATOMS: atom_id res chain seq x y z
N MET A 1 14.87 -7.08 37.09
CA MET A 1 15.21 -6.48 35.78
C MET A 1 15.89 -7.55 34.93
N ARG A 2 15.35 -7.88 33.74
CA ARG A 2 16.03 -8.73 32.76
C ARG A 2 16.43 -7.87 31.54
N PRO A 3 17.55 -8.17 30.85
CA PRO A 3 18.15 -7.26 29.90
C PRO A 3 17.43 -7.26 28.55
N ARG A 4 17.48 -6.11 27.87
CA ARG A 4 17.09 -5.92 26.48
C ARG A 4 18.19 -6.51 25.59
N HIS A 5 17.99 -7.70 25.03
CA HIS A 5 18.55 -8.13 23.74
C HIS A 5 17.92 -9.47 23.33
N ALA A 6 17.78 -9.65 22.02
CA ALA A 6 17.27 -10.81 21.29
C ALA A 6 15.74 -10.93 21.13
N TYR A 7 15.17 -10.13 20.21
CA TYR A 7 14.03 -10.57 19.40
C TYR A 7 14.58 -11.10 18.07
N ASP A 8 15.20 -12.26 18.13
CA ASP A 8 15.58 -13.02 16.95
C ASP A 8 14.72 -14.29 16.86
N LYS A 9 14.17 -14.49 15.65
CA LYS A 9 13.46 -15.68 15.14
C LYS A 9 11.99 -15.78 15.59
N VAL A 10 11.02 -16.13 14.75
CA VAL A 10 11.07 -17.15 13.70
C VAL A 10 10.12 -16.78 12.54
N PHE A 11 10.65 -16.63 11.32
CA PHE A 11 9.87 -16.84 10.10
C PHE A 11 9.83 -18.35 9.87
N GLU A 12 8.66 -18.98 10.03
CA GLU A 12 8.47 -20.36 9.60
C GLU A 12 7.65 -20.35 8.30
N LYS A 13 8.34 -20.58 7.18
CA LYS A 13 7.72 -20.84 5.88
C LYS A 13 7.39 -22.33 5.81
N SER A 14 6.11 -22.67 5.78
CA SER A 14 5.66 -23.96 5.23
C SER A 14 5.14 -23.72 3.80
N GLN A 15 5.79 -24.31 2.79
CA GLN A 15 5.25 -24.37 1.43
C GLN A 15 4.10 -25.38 1.37
N ALA A 16 3.02 -25.04 0.68
CA ALA A 16 2.06 -26.01 0.16
C ALA A 16 1.50 -25.55 -1.21
N PRO A 17 1.12 -26.48 -2.10
CA PRO A 17 1.01 -26.22 -3.55
C PRO A 17 -0.25 -25.48 -4.02
N SER A 18 -1.13 -24.96 -3.15
CA SER A 18 -2.43 -24.44 -3.61
C SER A 18 -3.14 -23.43 -2.69
N GLY A 19 -2.42 -22.63 -1.90
CA GLY A 19 -3.06 -21.58 -1.09
C GLY A 19 -2.23 -21.21 0.14
N GLY A 20 -1.44 -20.16 0.02
CA GLY A 20 -0.59 -19.66 1.10
C GLY A 20 -1.34 -18.73 2.06
N TRP A 21 -0.90 -18.73 3.33
CA TRP A 21 -1.33 -17.80 4.37
C TRP A 21 -0.40 -16.59 4.44
N ALA A 22 -0.95 -15.41 4.74
CA ALA A 22 -0.18 -14.25 5.18
C ALA A 22 -0.63 -13.84 6.59
N VAL A 23 0.33 -13.76 7.52
CA VAL A 23 0.13 -13.29 8.89
C VAL A 23 0.84 -11.94 9.00
N ILE A 24 0.08 -10.86 9.22
CA ILE A 24 0.65 -9.55 9.52
C ILE A 24 0.80 -9.48 11.04
N MET A 25 2.03 -9.56 11.54
CA MET A 25 2.34 -9.47 12.96
C MET A 25 2.46 -8.00 13.37
N CYS A 26 1.55 -7.52 14.23
CA CYS A 26 1.69 -6.23 14.92
C CYS A 26 2.42 -6.44 16.27
N PRO A 27 3.31 -5.53 16.71
CA PRO A 27 4.03 -5.65 17.99
C PRO A 27 3.11 -5.81 19.22
N SER A 28 1.86 -5.38 19.13
CA SER A 28 0.83 -5.60 20.15
C SER A 28 0.03 -6.87 19.86
N ARG A 29 0.54 -8.05 20.25
CA ARG A 29 -0.11 -9.38 20.48
C ARG A 29 -1.54 -9.66 19.94
N ILE A 30 -1.93 -9.15 18.78
CA ILE A 30 -3.25 -9.38 18.18
C ILE A 30 -2.99 -9.94 16.78
N VAL A 31 -3.22 -11.24 16.63
CA VAL A 31 -3.20 -11.93 15.33
C VAL A 31 -4.62 -11.86 14.77
N HIS A 32 -4.87 -10.99 13.79
CA HIS A 32 -6.08 -11.10 12.99
C HIS A 32 -5.84 -12.17 11.92
N SER A 33 -6.50 -13.32 12.04
CA SER A 33 -6.54 -14.35 11.00
C SER A 33 -7.39 -13.85 9.82
N MET A 34 -6.77 -13.15 8.87
CA MET A 34 -7.41 -12.67 7.63
C MET A 34 -7.39 -13.74 6.52
N LYS A 35 -7.84 -14.96 6.84
CA LYS A 35 -7.82 -16.13 5.93
C LYS A 35 -8.54 -15.90 4.59
N HIS A 36 -9.52 -15.02 4.54
CA HIS A 36 -10.38 -14.79 3.36
C HIS A 36 -10.17 -13.45 2.66
N ASN A 37 -9.27 -12.60 3.18
CA ASN A 37 -9.13 -11.22 2.70
C ASN A 37 -7.83 -10.95 1.95
N ILE A 38 -6.86 -11.87 2.02
CA ILE A 38 -5.54 -11.74 1.38
C ILE A 38 -5.49 -12.67 0.17
N ARG A 39 -5.28 -12.11 -1.02
CA ARG A 39 -4.91 -12.87 -2.22
C ARG A 39 -3.57 -12.36 -2.72
N ALA A 40 -2.73 -13.30 -3.13
CA ALA A 40 -1.45 -13.10 -3.77
C ALA A 40 -1.51 -13.83 -5.12
N GLU A 41 -1.56 -13.09 -6.24
CA GLU A 41 -1.54 -13.66 -7.60
C GLU A 41 -0.22 -13.30 -8.28
N SER A 42 0.50 -14.27 -8.89
CA SER A 42 1.78 -14.00 -9.57
C SER A 42 1.98 -14.88 -10.80
N SER A 43 2.52 -14.31 -11.88
CA SER A 43 3.15 -15.05 -12.99
C SER A 43 4.69 -15.06 -12.92
N CYS A 44 5.33 -14.26 -12.06
CA CYS A 44 6.77 -14.32 -11.84
C CYS A 44 7.19 -13.64 -10.52
N GLY A 45 7.43 -14.43 -9.47
CA GLY A 45 8.26 -14.06 -8.30
C GLY A 45 7.69 -13.05 -7.28
N PHE A 46 6.71 -12.24 -7.61
CA PHE A 46 6.02 -11.34 -6.68
C PHE A 46 4.54 -11.28 -7.01
N ALA A 47 3.73 -11.15 -5.97
CA ALA A 47 2.29 -11.22 -6.06
C ALA A 47 1.65 -9.91 -5.63
N ASP A 48 0.64 -9.47 -6.37
CA ASP A 48 -0.19 -8.34 -5.98
C ASP A 48 -0.79 -8.64 -4.62
N LEU A 49 -0.69 -7.70 -3.68
CA LEU A 49 -1.26 -7.87 -2.35
C LEU A 49 -2.60 -7.17 -2.32
N MET A 50 -3.67 -7.96 -2.27
CA MET A 50 -5.03 -7.46 -2.13
C MET A 50 -5.53 -7.68 -0.72
N LEU A 51 -6.12 -6.65 -0.10
CA LEU A 51 -6.82 -6.73 1.17
C LEU A 51 -8.28 -6.31 1.00
N LYS A 52 -9.19 -7.26 1.25
CA LYS A 52 -10.64 -7.04 1.27
C LYS A 52 -11.17 -6.91 2.70
N ASN A 53 -12.38 -6.38 2.85
CA ASN A 53 -13.10 -6.26 4.12
C ASN A 53 -12.32 -5.54 5.23
N MET A 54 -11.41 -4.63 4.85
CA MET A 54 -10.73 -3.74 5.78
C MET A 54 -11.71 -2.67 6.28
N SER A 55 -11.35 -1.99 7.37
CA SER A 55 -12.09 -0.81 7.84
C SER A 55 -11.11 0.34 8.04
N PHE A 56 -10.85 1.08 6.96
CA PHE A 56 -10.10 2.33 7.00
C PHE A 56 -11.07 3.50 6.97
N LYS A 57 -11.17 4.27 8.06
CA LYS A 57 -12.15 5.36 8.21
C LYS A 57 -11.47 6.72 8.37
N VAL A 58 -12.24 7.79 8.17
CA VAL A 58 -11.83 9.15 8.54
C VAL A 58 -11.35 9.19 9.99
N GLY A 59 -10.28 9.95 10.24
CA GLY A 59 -9.61 10.03 11.54
C GLY A 59 -8.58 8.93 11.80
N GLN A 60 -8.52 7.89 10.97
CA GLN A 60 -7.49 6.86 11.06
C GLN A 60 -6.30 7.16 10.15
N THR A 61 -5.16 6.54 10.47
CA THR A 61 -3.94 6.55 9.65
C THR A 61 -3.64 5.16 9.11
N LEU A 62 -3.61 5.02 7.79
CA LEU A 62 -3.04 3.88 7.10
C LEU A 62 -1.53 4.10 6.92
N THR A 63 -0.70 3.23 7.49
CA THR A 63 0.76 3.21 7.27
C THR A 63 1.12 2.01 6.42
N VAL A 64 1.83 2.25 5.32
CA VAL A 64 2.35 1.23 4.41
C VAL A 64 3.87 1.30 4.41
N THR A 65 4.50 0.15 4.60
CA THR A 65 5.96 -0.02 4.54
C THR A 65 6.30 -1.09 3.52
N GLY A 66 7.28 -0.82 2.68
CA GLY A 66 7.68 -1.75 1.63
C GLY A 66 9.01 -1.37 1.01
N VAL A 67 9.51 -2.22 0.12
CA VAL A 67 10.77 -2.03 -0.60
C VAL A 67 10.51 -2.22 -2.10
N PRO A 68 10.71 -1.20 -2.95
CA PRO A 68 10.68 -1.35 -4.39
C PRO A 68 11.82 -2.27 -4.84
N LYS A 69 11.64 -3.00 -5.94
CA LYS A 69 12.76 -3.76 -6.54
C LYS A 69 13.91 -2.82 -6.92
N ALA A 70 15.11 -3.38 -6.99
CA ALA A 70 16.31 -2.65 -7.42
C ALA A 70 16.22 -2.11 -8.86
N ASP A 71 15.34 -2.71 -9.67
CA ASP A 71 15.06 -2.37 -11.07
C ASP A 71 13.59 -1.96 -11.29
N ALA A 72 12.87 -1.58 -10.22
CA ALA A 72 11.45 -1.25 -10.31
C ALA A 72 11.22 -0.06 -11.26
N THR A 73 10.33 -0.24 -12.24
CA THR A 73 9.82 0.82 -13.12
C THR A 73 8.74 1.63 -12.41
N LYS A 74 7.84 0.96 -11.68
CA LYS A 74 6.75 1.57 -10.92
C LYS A 74 6.10 0.60 -9.92
N PHE A 75 5.40 1.14 -8.94
CA PHE A 75 4.46 0.39 -8.09
C PHE A 75 3.26 1.26 -7.74
N SER A 76 2.20 0.68 -7.16
CA SER A 76 1.05 1.44 -6.73
C SER A 76 0.50 1.02 -5.36
N ILE A 77 -0.02 2.02 -4.65
CA ILE A 77 -0.81 1.87 -3.43
C ILE A 77 -2.22 2.35 -3.78
N ASN A 78 -3.20 1.45 -3.67
CA ASN A 78 -4.57 1.72 -4.06
C ASN A 78 -5.50 1.60 -2.86
N VAL A 79 -6.42 2.57 -2.71
CA VAL A 79 -7.45 2.60 -1.67
C VAL A 79 -8.81 2.78 -2.32
N GLY A 80 -9.79 1.96 -1.93
CA GLY A 80 -11.12 2.02 -2.53
C GLY A 80 -12.19 1.15 -1.88
N HIS A 81 -13.24 0.86 -2.64
CA HIS A 81 -14.32 -0.05 -2.24
C HIS A 81 -14.22 -1.42 -2.90
N SER A 82 -13.59 -1.49 -4.08
CA SER A 82 -13.35 -2.69 -4.88
C SER A 82 -12.26 -2.41 -5.93
N GLU A 83 -11.89 -3.41 -6.72
CA GLU A 83 -10.97 -3.27 -7.87
C GLU A 83 -11.49 -2.28 -8.93
N GLY A 84 -12.81 -2.18 -9.10
CA GLY A 84 -13.44 -1.24 -10.05
C GLY A 84 -13.69 0.17 -9.51
N GLU A 85 -13.33 0.41 -8.24
CA GLU A 85 -13.70 1.60 -7.48
C GLU A 85 -12.55 2.02 -6.55
N LEU A 86 -11.53 2.63 -7.14
CA LEU A 86 -10.34 3.15 -6.45
C LEU A 86 -10.50 4.65 -6.24
N ALA A 87 -10.68 5.06 -4.99
CA ALA A 87 -10.73 6.48 -4.63
C ALA A 87 -9.34 7.13 -4.67
N LEU A 88 -8.29 6.35 -4.40
CA LEU A 88 -6.90 6.75 -4.52
C LEU A 88 -6.11 5.66 -5.24
N HIS A 89 -5.43 6.02 -6.32
CA HIS A 89 -4.37 5.28 -6.98
C HIS A 89 -3.11 6.12 -6.90
N MET A 90 -2.24 5.81 -5.93
CA MET A 90 -0.94 6.46 -5.78
C MET A 90 0.12 5.60 -6.47
N ASN A 91 0.76 6.12 -7.52
CA ASN A 91 1.64 5.36 -8.40
C ASN A 91 3.00 6.06 -8.56
N PRO A 92 3.96 5.80 -7.66
CA PRO A 92 5.35 6.19 -7.89
C PRO A 92 5.91 5.51 -9.16
N ARG A 93 6.40 6.32 -10.10
CA ARG A 93 7.03 5.89 -11.35
C ARG A 93 8.51 6.30 -11.34
N PHE A 94 9.39 5.32 -11.22
CA PHE A 94 10.83 5.54 -11.34
C PHE A 94 11.18 5.86 -12.79
N GLU A 95 10.75 4.99 -13.70
CA GLU A 95 10.95 5.09 -15.14
C GLU A 95 9.75 4.44 -15.85
N ALA A 96 8.78 5.24 -16.29
CA ALA A 96 7.60 4.74 -16.99
C ALA A 96 7.26 5.62 -18.19
N ASN A 97 7.49 5.10 -19.41
CA ASN A 97 7.33 5.82 -20.67
C ASN A 97 8.22 7.09 -20.75
N ARG A 98 7.64 8.28 -20.61
CA ARG A 98 8.34 9.57 -20.57
C ARG A 98 8.42 10.17 -19.16
N ASP A 99 7.79 9.52 -18.19
CA ASP A 99 7.77 9.96 -16.80
C ASP A 99 8.98 9.37 -16.08
N HIS A 100 9.91 10.24 -15.70
CA HIS A 100 11.05 9.87 -14.86
C HIS A 100 10.86 10.48 -13.48
N ARG A 101 10.83 9.62 -12.45
CA ARG A 101 10.70 10.01 -11.03
C ARG A 101 9.52 10.95 -10.80
N ILE A 102 8.32 10.49 -11.19
CA ILE A 102 7.07 11.23 -10.98
C ILE A 102 6.16 10.43 -10.06
N LEU A 103 5.52 11.14 -9.13
CA LEU A 103 4.47 10.58 -8.31
C LEU A 103 3.11 10.89 -8.95
N ALA A 104 2.51 9.88 -9.55
CA ALA A 104 1.22 9.97 -10.24
C ALA A 104 0.07 9.59 -9.32
N LEU A 105 -0.94 10.46 -9.17
CA LEU A 105 -2.16 10.17 -8.44
C LEU A 105 -3.39 10.23 -9.36
N ASN A 106 -4.35 9.34 -9.13
CA ASN A 106 -5.64 9.37 -9.80
C ASN A 106 -6.72 8.63 -8.97
N SER A 107 -7.95 8.62 -9.46
CA SER A 107 -9.04 7.76 -9.04
C SER A 107 -9.51 6.91 -10.22
N TYR A 108 -10.14 5.77 -9.95
CA TYR A 108 -10.71 4.88 -10.95
C TYR A 108 -12.13 4.50 -10.55
N GLN A 109 -13.10 4.76 -11.42
CA GLN A 109 -14.51 4.45 -11.17
C GLN A 109 -15.21 4.09 -12.48
N GLY A 110 -16.07 3.06 -12.45
CA GLY A 110 -16.92 2.72 -13.59
C GLY A 110 -16.14 2.40 -14.87
N GLY A 111 -14.96 1.79 -14.74
CA GLY A 111 -14.11 1.43 -15.88
C GLY A 111 -13.18 2.55 -16.36
N LYS A 112 -13.19 3.73 -15.72
CA LYS A 112 -12.50 4.92 -16.22
C LYS A 112 -11.58 5.54 -15.17
N TRP A 113 -10.41 5.98 -15.64
CA TRP A 113 -9.52 6.84 -14.88
C TRP A 113 -10.08 8.26 -14.84
N GLY A 114 -9.96 8.92 -13.68
CA GLY A 114 -10.27 10.34 -13.53
C GLY A 114 -9.15 11.25 -14.03
N GLU A 115 -9.18 12.50 -13.58
CA GLU A 115 -8.12 13.47 -13.85
C GLU A 115 -6.80 13.06 -13.17
N HIS A 116 -5.72 13.06 -13.94
CA HIS A 116 -4.39 12.73 -13.45
C HIS A 116 -3.74 13.93 -12.76
N VAL A 117 -3.13 13.69 -11.59
CA VAL A 117 -2.32 14.69 -10.88
C VAL A 117 -0.91 14.13 -10.74
N ALA A 118 0.10 14.92 -11.12
CA ALA A 118 1.51 14.55 -11.00
C ALA A 118 2.24 15.49 -10.04
N TYR A 119 3.09 14.92 -9.19
CA TYR A 119 4.01 15.67 -8.34
C TYR A 119 5.45 15.36 -8.74
N GLY A 120 6.29 16.40 -8.73
CA GLY A 120 7.75 16.28 -8.92
C GLY A 120 8.50 15.83 -7.67
N VAL A 121 7.86 15.82 -6.50
CA VAL A 121 8.45 15.26 -5.28
C VAL A 121 8.47 13.74 -5.38
N PHE A 122 9.66 13.15 -5.30
CA PHE A 122 9.86 11.71 -5.52
C PHE A 122 10.88 11.11 -4.54
N PRO A 123 10.52 10.98 -3.25
CA PRO A 123 11.37 10.41 -2.20
C PRO A 123 11.27 8.88 -2.15
N PHE A 124 11.34 8.24 -3.32
CA PHE A 124 11.38 6.79 -3.46
C PHE A 124 12.67 6.41 -4.18
N ASN A 125 13.35 5.38 -3.67
CA ASN A 125 14.55 4.81 -4.27
C ASN A 125 14.35 3.30 -4.46
N GLN A 126 14.86 2.79 -5.58
CA GLN A 126 14.84 1.36 -5.87
C GLN A 126 15.70 0.61 -4.84
N GLY A 127 15.18 -0.50 -4.30
CA GLY A 127 15.89 -1.30 -3.29
C GLY A 127 15.91 -0.73 -1.87
N GLU A 128 15.40 0.47 -1.64
CA GLU A 128 15.33 1.10 -0.31
C GLU A 128 13.93 1.01 0.30
N GLU A 129 13.85 0.90 1.62
CA GLU A 129 12.56 0.89 2.32
C GLU A 129 11.88 2.27 2.21
N PHE A 130 10.59 2.25 1.85
CA PHE A 130 9.72 3.41 1.95
C PHE A 130 8.72 3.23 3.08
N LYS A 131 8.26 4.37 3.62
CA LYS A 131 7.11 4.45 4.51
C LYS A 131 6.18 5.55 4.03
N VAL A 132 4.94 5.19 3.74
CA VAL A 132 3.87 6.12 3.36
C VAL A 132 2.80 6.10 4.43
N LYS A 133 2.34 7.27 4.85
CA LYS A 133 1.17 7.41 5.74
C LYS A 133 0.05 8.11 4.99
N ILE A 134 -1.15 7.59 5.13
CA ILE A 134 -2.35 8.10 4.47
C ILE A 134 -3.42 8.33 5.53
N THR A 135 -3.94 9.54 5.60
CA THR A 135 -5.18 9.89 6.28
C THR A 135 -6.14 10.49 5.25
N PHE A 136 -7.42 10.63 5.60
CA PHE A 136 -8.39 11.27 4.72
C PHE A 136 -9.56 11.89 5.48
N THR A 137 -10.22 12.83 4.82
CA THR A 137 -11.53 13.42 5.17
C THR A 137 -12.55 13.09 4.08
N SER A 138 -13.78 13.61 4.16
CA SER A 138 -14.74 13.56 3.05
C SER A 138 -14.24 14.31 1.80
N GLU A 139 -13.28 15.23 1.95
CA GLU A 139 -12.86 16.12 0.85
C GLU A 139 -11.53 15.71 0.21
N GLU A 140 -10.57 15.22 1.01
CA GLU A 140 -9.23 14.92 0.51
C GLU A 140 -8.50 13.83 1.30
N PHE A 141 -7.58 13.18 0.61
CA PHE A 141 -6.52 12.36 1.17
C PHE A 141 -5.32 13.25 1.51
N HIS A 142 -4.73 13.03 2.69
CA HIS A 142 -3.44 13.59 3.08
C HIS A 142 -2.41 12.47 3.11
N ILE A 143 -1.32 12.64 2.39
CA ILE A 143 -0.31 11.59 2.19
C ILE A 143 1.05 12.14 2.63
N THR A 144 1.62 11.55 3.68
CA THR A 144 3.00 11.80 4.10
C THR A 144 3.93 10.81 3.41
N LEU A 145 4.90 11.34 2.69
CA LEU A 145 5.91 10.62 1.92
C LEU A 145 7.12 10.21 2.80
N PRO A 146 7.99 9.31 2.32
CA PRO A 146 9.14 8.82 3.09
C PRO A 146 10.07 9.89 3.69
N ASP A 147 10.25 11.02 3.02
CA ASP A 147 11.08 12.15 3.48
C ASP A 147 10.34 13.11 4.45
N GLY A 148 9.08 12.83 4.75
CA GLY A 148 8.22 13.67 5.60
C GLY A 148 7.47 14.76 4.84
N SER A 149 7.69 14.93 3.53
CA SER A 149 6.87 15.83 2.71
C SER A 149 5.41 15.37 2.64
N GLU A 150 4.49 16.31 2.49
CA GLU A 150 3.06 16.04 2.43
C GLU A 150 2.48 16.46 1.07
N ILE A 151 1.61 15.61 0.54
CA ILE A 151 0.78 15.91 -0.63
C ILE A 151 -0.70 15.67 -0.31
N ARG A 152 -1.57 16.29 -1.09
CA ARG A 152 -3.02 16.19 -0.94
C ARG A 152 -3.67 15.77 -2.23
N PHE A 153 -4.67 14.90 -2.17
CA PHE A 153 -5.40 14.46 -3.35
C PHE A 153 -6.91 14.45 -3.07
N PRO A 154 -7.77 14.97 -3.96
CA PRO A 154 -9.20 15.02 -3.71
C PRO A 154 -9.81 13.63 -3.45
N ASN A 155 -10.62 13.52 -2.40
CA ASN A 155 -11.46 12.36 -2.15
C ASN A 155 -12.72 12.46 -3.01
N ARG A 156 -12.57 12.15 -4.30
CA ARG A 156 -13.62 12.29 -5.33
C ARG A 156 -14.88 11.45 -5.06
N PHE A 157 -14.80 10.49 -4.15
CA PHE A 157 -15.90 9.59 -3.79
C PHE A 157 -16.69 10.13 -2.60
N HIS A 158 -16.15 11.14 -1.89
CA HIS A 158 -16.71 11.71 -0.67
C HIS A 158 -17.07 10.68 0.41
N ALA A 159 -16.42 9.50 0.37
CA ALA A 159 -16.69 8.43 1.31
C ALA A 159 -15.91 8.65 2.61
N GLU A 160 -16.50 8.22 3.73
CA GLU A 160 -15.87 8.29 5.06
C GLU A 160 -15.22 6.97 5.49
N LYS A 161 -15.31 5.93 4.65
CA LYS A 161 -14.77 4.60 4.91
C LYS A 161 -14.41 3.86 3.63
N TYR A 162 -13.20 3.30 3.59
CA TYR A 162 -12.74 2.38 2.56
C TYR A 162 -12.52 0.97 3.12
N ARG A 163 -12.68 -0.04 2.25
CA ARG A 163 -12.64 -1.46 2.62
C ARG A 163 -11.73 -2.31 1.75
N TYR A 164 -11.09 -1.68 0.77
CA TYR A 164 -10.27 -2.33 -0.22
C TYR A 164 -8.91 -1.64 -0.29
N LEU A 165 -7.85 -2.43 -0.17
CA LEU A 165 -6.48 -2.03 -0.51
C LEU A 165 -5.95 -2.98 -1.58
N LEU A 166 -5.27 -2.41 -2.56
CA LEU A 166 -4.54 -3.18 -3.57
C LEU A 166 -3.15 -2.59 -3.70
N PHE A 167 -2.14 -3.44 -3.55
CA PHE A 167 -0.75 -3.12 -3.85
C PHE A 167 -0.35 -3.90 -5.08
N ASP A 168 0.06 -3.18 -6.12
CA ASP A 168 0.36 -3.71 -7.44
C ASP A 168 1.69 -3.14 -7.94
N GLY A 169 2.37 -3.87 -8.82
CA GLY A 169 3.64 -3.51 -9.42
C GLY A 169 4.84 -3.95 -8.59
N GLU A 170 5.94 -3.21 -8.73
CA GLU A 170 7.28 -3.73 -8.44
C GLU A 170 7.79 -3.35 -7.04
N ALA A 171 6.94 -3.52 -6.03
CA ALA A 171 7.31 -3.32 -4.64
C ALA A 171 6.84 -4.48 -3.75
N LYS A 172 7.72 -4.91 -2.84
CA LYS A 172 7.38 -5.88 -1.80
C LYS A 172 6.85 -5.14 -0.59
N ILE A 173 5.57 -5.34 -0.28
CA ILE A 173 4.97 -4.82 0.96
C ILE A 173 5.44 -5.64 2.16
N GLN A 174 5.93 -4.94 3.19
CA GLN A 174 6.47 -5.52 4.42
C GLN A 174 5.55 -5.29 5.62
N GLY A 175 4.81 -4.18 5.63
CA GLY A 175 3.96 -3.81 6.76
C GLY A 175 2.78 -2.94 6.34
N ILE A 176 1.62 -3.26 6.91
CA ILE A 176 0.39 -2.49 6.75
C ILE A 176 -0.22 -2.33 8.14
N GLU A 177 -0.46 -1.10 8.55
CA GLU A 177 -1.03 -0.77 9.84
C GLU A 177 -2.14 0.28 9.66
N ILE A 178 -3.28 0.07 10.32
CA ILE A 178 -4.34 1.07 10.42
C ILE A 178 -4.53 1.36 11.91
N LYS A 179 -4.35 2.63 12.29
CA LYS A 179 -4.59 3.15 13.64
C LYS A 179 -5.68 4.20 13.58
#